data_AF-A0A7Y4WT28-F1
#
_entry.id   AF-A0A7Y4WT28-F1
#
_cell.length_a   1.000
_cell.length_b   1.000
_cell.length_c   1.000
_cell.angle_alpha   90.00
_cell.angle_beta   90.00
_cell.angle_gamma   90.00
#
_symmetry.space_group_name_H-M   'P 1'
#
loop_
_entity.id
_entity.type
_entity.pdbx_description
1 polymer ?
#
loop_
_entity_poly.entity_id
_entity_poly.type
_entity_poly.pdbx_seq_one_letter_code
_entity_poly.pdbx_strand_id
1 'polypeptide(L)'
;MYAESGGSRTEPRAKLFDLEQRVRHDLHGWLSTHLRSGAAGRRDAAFLGLDPSHPFEVHGARFAHRAGPDGNIEPQLLVSLLQQVPVPIDPADPAGGTMAFEGGCTIVADLWHRRIRYCIRKHVGSVDRLRRQQAFAARTAAATARLYFAGHPDDAGEPFAALHRGV
;
A
#
# COMPACT_ATOMS: atom_id res chain seq x y z
N MET A 1 47.06 -2.37 -7.58
CA MET A 1 46.75 -3.82 -7.65
C MET A 1 45.24 -3.93 -7.61
N TYR A 2 44.60 -3.96 -8.78
CA TYR A 2 43.15 -4.08 -8.90
C TYR A 2 42.80 -5.56 -8.83
N ALA A 3 42.11 -5.98 -7.77
CA ALA A 3 41.59 -7.33 -7.69
C ALA A 3 40.35 -7.42 -8.59
N GLU A 4 40.48 -8.17 -9.68
CA GLU A 4 39.35 -8.71 -10.41
C GLU A 4 38.56 -9.63 -9.48
N SER A 5 37.26 -9.37 -9.33
CA SER A 5 36.33 -10.38 -8.83
C SER A 5 35.33 -10.69 -9.95
N GLY A 6 35.69 -11.70 -10.75
CA GLY A 6 34.81 -12.33 -11.71
C GLY A 6 33.64 -13.01 -11.01
N GLY A 7 32.44 -12.45 -11.20
CA GLY A 7 31.18 -13.05 -10.83
C GLY A 7 30.10 -12.53 -11.77
N SER A 8 29.44 -13.42 -12.50
CA SER A 8 28.35 -13.12 -13.43
C SER A 8 27.33 -12.15 -12.79
N ARG A 9 27.23 -10.92 -13.31
CA ARG A 9 26.45 -9.80 -12.74
C ARG A 9 24.93 -10.00 -12.74
N THR A 10 24.42 -11.10 -13.28
CA THR A 10 22.98 -11.34 -13.53
C THR A 10 22.33 -12.28 -12.51
N GLU A 11 23.06 -13.25 -11.95
CA GLU A 11 22.54 -14.16 -10.92
C GLU A 11 22.19 -13.52 -9.55
N PRO A 12 22.81 -12.41 -9.08
CA PRO A 12 22.49 -11.84 -7.77
C PRO A 12 21.07 -11.27 -7.66
N ARG A 13 20.55 -10.69 -8.75
CA ARG A 13 19.25 -9.98 -8.75
C ARG A 13 18.08 -10.94 -8.80
N ALA A 14 18.16 -11.99 -9.62
CA ALA A 14 17.12 -13.01 -9.70
C ALA A 14 16.94 -13.73 -8.35
N LYS A 15 18.05 -14.14 -7.72
CA LYS A 15 18.02 -14.77 -6.39
C LYS A 15 17.43 -13.85 -5.32
N LEU A 16 17.76 -12.56 -5.37
CA LEU A 16 17.20 -11.58 -4.45
C LEU A 16 15.70 -11.40 -4.66
N PHE A 17 15.26 -11.23 -5.91
CA PHE A 17 13.85 -11.14 -6.26
C PHE A 17 13.05 -12.36 -5.78
N ASP A 18 13.57 -13.57 -6.03
CA ASP A 18 12.91 -14.80 -5.59
C ASP A 18 12.84 -14.88 -4.05
N LEU A 19 13.88 -14.41 -3.35
CA LEU A 19 13.88 -14.32 -1.90
C LEU A 19 12.85 -13.31 -1.39
N GLU A 20 12.78 -12.12 -1.97
CA GLU A 20 11.78 -11.09 -1.66
C GLU A 20 10.36 -11.62 -1.84
N GLN A 21 10.11 -12.35 -2.94
CA GLN A 21 8.80 -12.93 -3.21
C GLN A 21 8.42 -14.02 -2.21
N ARG A 22 9.36 -14.90 -1.84
CA ARG A 22 9.13 -15.89 -0.78
C ARG A 22 8.84 -15.23 0.57
N VAL A 23 9.66 -14.26 0.97
CA VAL A 23 9.46 -13.51 2.23
C VAL A 23 8.11 -12.81 2.23
N ARG A 24 7.70 -12.20 1.11
CA ARG A 24 6.39 -11.57 0.95
C ARG A 24 5.25 -12.56 1.22
N HIS A 25 5.31 -13.73 0.61
CA HIS A 25 4.31 -14.79 0.77
C HIS A 25 4.27 -15.32 2.21
N ASP A 26 5.41 -15.68 2.77
CA ASP A 26 5.52 -16.26 4.11
C ASP A 26 5.06 -15.26 5.18
N LEU A 27 5.46 -14.00 5.03
CA LEU A 27 5.05 -12.93 5.93
C LEU A 27 3.55 -12.67 5.82
N HIS A 28 2.97 -12.72 4.62
CA HIS A 28 1.52 -12.57 4.44
C HIS A 28 0.75 -13.70 5.13
N GLY A 29 1.21 -14.95 4.98
CA GLY A 29 0.61 -16.10 5.66
C GLY A 29 0.65 -15.95 7.17
N TRP A 30 1.84 -15.66 7.72
CA TRP A 30 2.01 -15.47 9.16
C TRP A 30 1.19 -14.30 9.71
N LEU A 31 1.23 -13.12 9.07
CA LEU A 31 0.46 -11.95 9.49
C LEU A 31 -1.05 -12.20 9.41
N SER A 32 -1.53 -12.90 8.39
CA SER A 32 -2.96 -13.19 8.24
C SER A 32 -3.50 -14.02 9.39
N THR A 33 -2.72 -15.00 9.87
CA THR A 33 -3.05 -15.76 11.08
C THR A 33 -2.92 -14.90 12.33
N HIS A 34 -1.76 -14.23 12.50
CA HIS A 34 -1.44 -13.47 13.71
C HIS A 34 -2.43 -12.35 13.99
N LEU A 35 -2.69 -11.48 13.01
CA LEU A 35 -3.53 -10.28 13.18
C LEU A 35 -4.99 -10.60 13.52
N ARG A 36 -5.45 -11.83 13.21
CA ARG A 36 -6.80 -12.31 13.57
C ARG A 36 -6.86 -13.04 14.91
N SER A 37 -5.70 -13.38 15.47
CA SER A 37 -5.59 -14.24 16.65
C SER A 37 -5.51 -13.46 17.97
N GLY A 38 -6.40 -13.80 18.91
CA GLY A 38 -6.33 -13.31 20.29
C GLY A 38 -6.34 -11.79 20.46
N ALA A 39 -6.03 -11.33 21.67
CA ALA A 39 -5.98 -9.90 21.96
C ALA A 39 -4.70 -9.22 21.43
N ALA A 40 -3.59 -9.95 21.34
CA ALA A 40 -2.31 -9.42 20.85
C ALA A 40 -2.39 -9.09 19.35
N GLY A 41 -2.88 -10.01 18.52
CA GLY A 41 -3.04 -9.78 17.08
C GLY A 41 -3.91 -8.56 16.76
N ARG A 42 -5.02 -8.39 17.50
CA ARG A 42 -5.88 -7.20 17.35
C ARG A 42 -5.17 -5.90 17.71
N ARG A 43 -4.36 -5.89 18.76
CA ARG A 43 -3.55 -4.70 19.12
C ARG A 43 -2.51 -4.40 18.05
N ASP A 44 -1.87 -5.43 17.50
CA ASP A 44 -0.87 -5.25 16.46
C ASP A 44 -1.50 -4.78 15.14
N ALA A 45 -2.69 -5.27 14.78
CA ALA A 45 -3.45 -4.77 13.63
C ALA A 45 -3.76 -3.27 13.78
N ALA A 46 -4.30 -2.87 14.93
CA ALA A 46 -4.56 -1.46 15.24
C ALA A 46 -3.26 -0.62 15.22
N PHE A 47 -2.17 -1.16 15.78
CA PHE A 47 -0.86 -0.52 15.73
C PHE A 47 -0.33 -0.36 14.30
N LEU A 48 -0.57 -1.31 13.41
CA LEU A 48 -0.22 -1.20 11.98
C LEU A 48 -1.24 -0.34 11.19
N GLY A 49 -2.33 0.08 11.82
CA GLY A 49 -3.38 0.86 11.19
C GLY A 49 -4.24 0.07 10.21
N LEU A 50 -4.32 -1.25 10.42
CA LEU A 50 -5.13 -2.19 9.68
C LEU A 50 -6.41 -2.53 10.46
N ASP A 51 -7.45 -2.88 9.73
CA ASP A 51 -8.65 -3.50 10.26
C ASP A 51 -8.62 -5.00 9.94
N PRO A 52 -8.53 -5.90 10.94
CA PRO A 52 -8.42 -7.34 10.71
C PRO A 52 -9.68 -7.98 10.13
N SER A 53 -10.82 -7.27 10.12
CA SER A 53 -12.06 -7.74 9.50
C SER A 53 -12.05 -7.64 7.97
N HIS A 54 -11.15 -6.83 7.41
CA HIS A 54 -10.96 -6.66 5.97
C HIS A 54 -9.68 -7.39 5.50
N PRO A 55 -9.63 -7.85 4.23
CA PRO A 55 -8.40 -8.40 3.67
C PRO A 55 -7.31 -7.31 3.60
N PHE A 56 -6.06 -7.73 3.61
CA PHE A 56 -4.90 -6.88 3.36
C PHE A 56 -3.90 -7.65 2.50
N GLU A 57 -2.95 -6.95 1.92
CA GLU A 57 -1.85 -7.50 1.15
C GLU A 57 -0.52 -7.14 1.82
N VAL A 58 0.43 -8.07 1.85
CA VAL A 58 1.84 -7.69 1.89
C VAL A 58 2.23 -7.34 0.46
N HIS A 59 2.08 -6.07 0.12
CA HIS A 59 2.30 -5.53 -1.22
C HIS A 59 3.77 -5.68 -1.65
N GLY A 60 4.70 -5.62 -0.71
CA GLY A 60 6.11 -5.90 -0.99
C GLY A 60 6.92 -6.16 0.27
N ALA A 61 8.00 -6.92 0.11
CA ALA A 61 9.01 -7.14 1.13
C ALA A 61 10.39 -7.06 0.45
N ARG A 62 11.08 -5.93 0.60
CA ARG A 62 12.30 -5.63 -0.16
C ARG A 62 13.52 -5.49 0.74
N PHE A 63 14.65 -6.05 0.32
CA PHE A 63 15.91 -5.83 1.03
C PHE A 63 16.54 -4.52 0.57
N ALA A 64 16.98 -3.72 1.53
CA ALA A 64 17.63 -2.44 1.29
C ALA A 64 18.90 -2.31 2.12
N HIS A 65 19.82 -1.48 1.65
CA HIS A 65 21.04 -1.13 2.38
C HIS A 65 21.04 0.38 2.62
N ARG A 66 21.19 0.79 3.87
CA ARG A 66 21.27 2.20 4.27
C ARG A 66 22.67 2.50 4.76
N ALA A 67 23.29 3.57 4.26
CA ALA A 67 24.51 4.10 4.86
C ALA A 67 24.18 4.80 6.19
N GLY A 68 24.83 4.37 7.26
CA GLY A 68 24.79 5.00 8.57
C GLY A 68 25.69 6.24 8.64
N PRO A 69 25.55 7.06 9.69
CA PRO A 69 26.36 8.27 9.89
C PRO A 69 27.87 7.98 9.91
N ASP A 70 28.26 6.80 10.41
CA ASP A 70 29.66 6.38 10.53
C ASP A 70 30.17 5.64 9.26
N GLY A 71 29.41 5.67 8.17
CA GLY A 71 29.74 4.97 6.91
C GLY A 71 29.39 3.48 6.90
N ASN A 72 28.90 2.92 8.01
CA ASN A 72 28.46 1.53 8.08
C ASN A 72 27.24 1.25 7.19
N ILE A 73 27.20 0.10 6.54
CA ILE A 73 26.03 -0.33 5.76
C ILE A 73 25.07 -1.13 6.65
N GLU A 74 23.88 -0.59 6.86
CA GLU A 74 22.78 -1.21 7.61
C GLU A 74 21.82 -1.93 6.64
N PRO A 75 21.79 -3.27 6.61
CA PRO A 75 20.79 -4.05 5.90
C PRO A 75 19.43 -3.92 6.58
N GLN A 76 18.40 -3.71 5.76
CA GLN A 76 17.03 -3.48 6.18
C GLN A 76 16.06 -4.32 5.35
N LEU A 77 14.93 -4.66 5.96
CA LEU A 77 13.77 -5.18 5.25
C LEU A 77 12.67 -4.10 5.26
N LEU A 78 12.27 -3.68 4.06
CA LEU A 78 11.17 -2.75 3.82
C LEU A 78 9.91 -3.55 3.47
N VAL A 79 8.95 -3.57 4.38
CA VAL A 79 7.67 -4.25 4.15
C VAL A 79 6.58 -3.22 3.90
N SER A 80 5.83 -3.36 2.82
CA SER A 80 4.67 -2.52 2.52
C SER A 80 3.41 -3.35 2.69
N LEU A 81 2.56 -2.95 3.64
CA LEU A 81 1.23 -3.49 3.86
C LEU A 81 0.22 -2.55 3.21
N LEU A 82 -0.69 -3.11 2.43
CA LEU A 82 -1.77 -2.38 1.76
C LEU A 82 -3.11 -2.99 2.18
N GLN A 83 -4.07 -2.14 2.50
CA GLN A 83 -5.45 -2.55 2.72
C GLN A 83 -6.37 -1.58 2.00
N GLN A 84 -7.28 -2.12 1.21
CA GLN A 84 -8.28 -1.36 0.46
C GLN A 84 -9.66 -1.74 0.97
N VAL A 85 -10.45 -0.73 1.33
CA VAL A 85 -11.84 -0.91 1.77
C VAL A 85 -12.75 -0.15 0.81
N PRO A 86 -13.71 -0.82 0.15
CA PRO A 86 -14.68 -0.10 -0.67
C PRO A 86 -15.58 0.74 0.23
N VAL A 87 -15.72 2.02 -0.09
CA VAL A 87 -16.56 2.97 0.64
C VAL A 87 -17.42 3.76 -0.35
N PRO A 88 -18.61 4.22 0.04
CA PRO A 88 -19.39 5.11 -0.82
C PRO A 88 -18.65 6.42 -1.08
N ILE A 89 -18.75 6.96 -2.29
CA ILE A 89 -18.19 8.28 -2.63
C ILE A 89 -18.93 9.36 -1.84
N ASP A 90 -20.27 9.30 -1.86
CA ASP A 90 -21.14 10.12 -1.03
C ASP A 90 -21.77 9.24 0.07
N PRO A 91 -21.45 9.45 1.35
CA PRO A 91 -22.09 8.69 2.43
C PRO A 91 -23.61 8.94 2.54
N ALA A 92 -24.14 10.04 1.99
CA ALA A 92 -25.57 10.31 1.94
C ALA A 92 -26.29 9.59 0.77
N ASP A 93 -25.54 9.17 -0.26
CA ASP A 93 -26.04 8.35 -1.37
C ASP A 93 -25.14 7.12 -1.60
N PRO A 94 -25.29 6.06 -0.80
CA PRO A 94 -24.50 4.84 -0.95
C PRO A 94 -24.69 4.10 -2.28
N ALA A 95 -25.77 4.39 -3.02
CA ALA A 95 -26.03 3.81 -4.34
C ALA A 95 -25.35 4.60 -5.47
N GLY A 96 -24.94 5.85 -5.22
CA GLY A 96 -24.29 6.77 -6.17
C GLY A 96 -22.86 6.42 -6.58
N GLY A 97 -22.32 5.29 -6.10
CA GLY A 97 -21.01 4.76 -6.47
C GLY A 97 -20.04 4.63 -5.29
N THR A 98 -18.98 3.86 -5.52
CA THR A 98 -17.97 3.55 -4.50
C THR A 98 -16.57 3.95 -4.94
N MET A 99 -15.67 4.14 -3.97
CA MET A 99 -14.25 4.34 -4.17
C MET A 99 -13.45 3.40 -3.26
N ALA A 100 -12.21 3.07 -3.66
CA ALA A 100 -11.30 2.33 -2.81
C ALA A 100 -10.67 3.26 -1.77
N PHE A 101 -10.96 3.05 -0.49
CA PHE A 101 -10.28 3.73 0.59
C PHE A 101 -9.04 2.96 1.01
N GLU A 102 -7.87 3.52 0.70
CA GLU A 102 -6.60 2.87 0.98
C GLU A 102 -6.04 3.22 2.35
N GLY A 103 -5.47 2.20 2.99
CA GLY A 103 -4.71 2.28 4.21
C GLY A 103 -3.56 1.27 4.20
N GLY A 104 -2.81 1.22 5.29
CA GLY A 104 -1.71 0.29 5.42
C GLY A 104 -0.55 0.83 6.23
N CYS A 105 0.59 0.15 6.11
CA CYS A 105 1.80 0.47 6.85
C CYS A 105 3.05 0.10 6.05
N THR A 106 4.02 1.00 6.01
CA THR A 106 5.39 0.67 5.63
C THR A 106 6.20 0.40 6.90
N ILE A 107 6.74 -0.80 7.02
CA ILE A 107 7.60 -1.23 8.13
C ILE A 107 9.04 -1.19 7.66
N VAL A 108 9.91 -0.57 8.46
CA VAL A 108 11.36 -0.58 8.26
C VAL A 108 11.99 -1.41 9.37
N ALA A 109 12.46 -2.61 9.02
CA ALA A 109 13.10 -3.51 9.97
C ALA A 109 14.63 -3.54 9.78
N ASP A 110 15.35 -3.49 10.89
CA ASP A 110 16.80 -3.65 10.98
C ASP A 110 17.11 -5.14 11.08
N LEU A 111 17.84 -5.67 10.11
CA LEU A 111 18.13 -7.10 10.00
C LEU A 111 19.28 -7.55 10.92
N TRP A 112 20.19 -6.66 11.30
CA TRP A 112 21.26 -7.00 12.24
C TRP A 112 20.71 -7.19 13.65
N HIS A 113 19.91 -6.24 14.11
CA HIS A 113 19.42 -6.22 15.49
C HIS A 113 18.04 -6.87 15.65
N ARG A 114 17.43 -7.33 14.54
CA ARG A 114 16.10 -7.97 14.50
C ARG A 114 15.02 -7.11 15.17
N ARG A 115 15.03 -5.81 14.86
CA ARG A 115 14.10 -4.83 15.44
C ARG A 115 13.38 -4.04 14.37
N ILE A 116 12.12 -3.69 14.63
CA ILE A 116 11.40 -2.71 13.82
C ILE A 116 11.88 -1.32 14.24
N ARG A 117 12.37 -0.53 13.27
CA ARG A 117 12.79 0.86 13.51
C ARG A 117 11.63 1.83 13.35
N TYR A 118 10.83 1.64 12.30
CA TYR A 118 9.72 2.53 11.97
C TYR A 118 8.52 1.75 11.46
N CYS A 119 7.34 2.26 11.79
CA CYS A 119 6.07 1.92 11.16
C CYS A 119 5.43 3.23 10.68
N ILE A 120 5.37 3.42 9.36
CA ILE A 120 4.80 4.60 8.73
C ILE A 120 3.40 4.23 8.24
N ARG A 121 2.36 4.83 8.83
CA ARG A 121 1.00 4.29 8.79
C ARG A 121 0.02 5.23 8.10
N LYS A 122 -0.90 4.65 7.33
CA LYS A 122 -2.14 5.29 6.88
C LYS A 122 -3.32 4.48 7.42
N HIS A 123 -3.85 4.89 8.57
CA HIS A 123 -4.83 4.09 9.31
C HIS A 123 -6.16 3.93 8.55
N VAL A 124 -6.61 2.71 8.23
CA VAL A 124 -7.85 2.48 7.46
C VAL A 124 -9.13 2.95 8.19
N GLY A 125 -9.10 3.05 9.52
CA GLY A 125 -10.17 3.66 10.32
C GLY A 125 -10.12 5.19 10.48
N SER A 126 -9.29 5.91 9.71
CA SER A 126 -9.17 7.37 9.85
C SER A 126 -10.35 8.10 9.19
N VAL A 127 -11.29 8.56 10.02
CA VAL A 127 -12.50 9.28 9.59
C VAL A 127 -12.16 10.58 8.84
N ASP A 128 -11.20 11.37 9.33
CA ASP A 128 -10.84 12.63 8.67
C ASP A 128 -10.19 12.42 7.29
N ARG A 129 -9.38 11.36 7.14
CA ARG A 129 -8.82 11.02 5.82
C ARG A 129 -9.92 10.55 4.88
N LEU A 130 -10.83 9.70 5.36
CA LEU A 130 -11.98 9.22 4.60
C LEU A 130 -12.82 10.39 4.08
N ARG A 131 -13.21 11.32 4.95
CA ARG A 131 -13.98 12.52 4.57
C ARG A 131 -13.27 13.36 3.51
N ARG A 132 -11.97 13.60 3.66
CA ARG A 132 -11.19 14.36 2.66
C ARG A 132 -11.14 13.66 1.31
N GLN A 133 -10.98 12.34 1.29
CA GLN A 133 -10.95 11.56 0.05
C GLN A 133 -12.32 11.47 -0.62
N GLN A 134 -13.40 11.28 0.15
CA GLN A 134 -14.78 11.34 -0.35
C GLN A 134 -15.10 12.71 -0.95
N ALA A 135 -14.76 13.80 -0.25
CA ALA A 135 -14.98 15.16 -0.77
C ALA A 135 -14.20 15.43 -2.07
N PHE A 136 -12.98 14.90 -2.18
CA PHE A 136 -12.20 14.98 -3.41
C PHE A 136 -12.84 14.15 -4.53
N ALA A 137 -13.19 12.89 -4.28
CA ALA A 137 -13.81 12.00 -5.25
C ALA A 137 -15.16 12.55 -5.77
N ALA A 138 -16.02 13.06 -4.89
CA ALA A 138 -17.29 13.67 -5.26
C ALA A 138 -17.10 14.91 -6.16
N ARG A 139 -16.13 15.78 -5.82
CA ARG A 139 -15.79 16.95 -6.65
C ARG A 139 -15.28 16.54 -8.04
N THR A 140 -14.42 15.53 -8.10
CA THR A 140 -13.88 15.02 -9.37
C THR A 140 -14.97 14.40 -10.21
N ALA A 141 -15.83 13.54 -9.63
CA ALA A 141 -16.96 12.93 -10.34
C ALA A 141 -17.90 13.98 -10.93
N ALA A 142 -18.25 15.01 -10.16
CA ALA A 142 -19.08 16.12 -10.63
C ALA A 142 -18.38 16.94 -11.73
N ALA A 143 -17.07 17.20 -11.61
CA ALA A 143 -16.31 17.94 -12.62
C ALA A 143 -16.21 17.17 -13.93
N THR A 144 -15.89 15.87 -13.90
CA THR A 144 -15.85 15.02 -15.10
C THR A 144 -17.21 14.96 -15.77
N ALA A 145 -18.29 14.76 -15.00
CA ALA A 145 -19.63 14.72 -15.58
C ALA A 145 -20.00 16.03 -16.31
N ARG A 146 -19.60 17.18 -15.75
CA ARG A 146 -19.85 18.50 -16.34
C ARG A 146 -18.99 18.79 -17.57
N LEU A 147 -17.79 18.23 -17.67
CA LEU A 147 -16.91 18.45 -18.83
C LEU A 147 -17.35 17.63 -20.04
N TYR A 148 -17.87 16.42 -19.84
CA TYR A 148 -18.20 15.49 -20.93
C TYR A 148 -19.67 15.44 -21.30
N PHE A 149 -20.60 15.66 -20.35
CA PHE A 149 -22.04 15.44 -20.59
C PHE A 149 -22.89 16.72 -20.56
N ALA A 150 -22.26 17.90 -20.49
CA ALA A 150 -23.00 19.16 -20.41
C ALA A 150 -23.56 19.67 -21.76
N GLY A 151 -23.42 18.91 -22.86
CA GLY A 151 -23.72 19.40 -24.21
C GLY A 151 -24.62 18.54 -25.10
N HIS A 152 -24.72 17.21 -24.92
CA HIS A 152 -25.53 16.37 -25.81
C HIS A 152 -26.04 15.07 -25.16
N PRO A 153 -27.32 14.69 -25.38
CA PRO A 153 -27.91 13.48 -24.79
C PRO A 153 -27.37 12.15 -25.36
N ASP A 154 -26.65 12.16 -26.49
CA ASP A 154 -26.09 10.96 -27.14
C ASP A 154 -24.62 10.66 -26.78
N ASP A 155 -24.00 11.44 -25.88
CA ASP A 155 -22.55 11.36 -25.61
C ASP A 155 -22.15 10.31 -24.55
N ALA A 156 -23.03 9.35 -24.26
CA ALA A 156 -22.81 8.28 -23.28
C ALA A 156 -21.64 7.31 -23.66
N GLY A 157 -21.01 7.51 -24.82
CA GLY A 157 -19.91 6.72 -25.35
C GLY A 157 -18.59 7.48 -25.55
N GLU A 158 -18.41 8.67 -24.96
CA GLU A 158 -17.20 9.47 -25.16
C GLU A 158 -15.94 8.73 -24.62
N PRO A 159 -14.98 8.34 -25.49
CA PRO A 159 -13.88 7.45 -25.14
C PRO A 159 -12.72 8.15 -24.42
N PHE A 160 -12.63 9.47 -24.45
CA PHE A 160 -11.60 10.25 -23.76
C PHE A 160 -11.95 10.55 -22.30
N ALA A 161 -13.21 10.40 -21.87
CA ALA A 161 -13.66 10.57 -20.49
C ALA A 161 -12.93 9.62 -19.52
N ALA A 162 -12.46 8.47 -20.01
CA ALA A 162 -11.61 7.54 -19.27
C ALA A 162 -10.21 8.09 -18.96
N LEU A 163 -9.66 8.98 -19.81
CA LEU A 163 -8.30 9.53 -19.66
C LEU A 163 -8.23 10.66 -18.62
N HIS A 164 -9.36 11.28 -18.29
CA HIS A 164 -9.44 12.41 -17.35
C HIS A 164 -9.97 12.04 -15.97
N ARG A 165 -10.26 10.76 -15.71
CA ARG A 165 -10.37 10.24 -14.34
C ARG A 165 -8.95 10.20 -13.75
N GLY A 166 -8.58 11.29 -13.09
CA GLY A 166 -7.31 11.38 -12.38
C GLY A 166 -7.08 10.15 -11.50
N VAL A 167 -5.96 9.48 -11.74
CA VAL A 167 -5.41 8.40 -10.90
C VAL A 167 -4.85 9.00 -9.62
#